data_AF-A0A7J3HQ39-F1
#
_entry.id   AF-A0A7J3HQ39-F1
#
_cell.length_a   1.000
_cell.length_b   1.000
_cell.length_c   1.000
_cell.angle_alpha   90.00
_cell.angle_beta   90.00
_cell.angle_gamma   90.00
#
_symmetry.space_group_name_H-M   'P 1'
#
loop_
_entity.id
_entity.type
_entity.pdbx_description
1 polymer ?
#
loop_
_entity_poly.entity_id
_entity_poly.type
_entity_poly.pdbx_seq_one_letter_code
_entity_poly.pdbx_strand_id
1 'polypeptide(L)'
;MAKESKLVYASTIIPQPLAVAIAHKELSCVVVESGHGNTQVAPISRAPIRDAIVALNRGGSEANAITAEILKDAGYGDLAREENLVRKVKENIGLLPLELDEAINYAKRNPEQVRAVYQVPGTRIKIDLAEYSWTRFLIGEYVFNPNHEVFQSYFKRGMPRPSDTRIGDITFYGTLDMAETIIRAVERCPVELQPHLYAHIILSGGNFMWKPLSLLKGITVDSQTKLQYMLRNKGLENVNVKLSAEPQYAVWRGCIVYGYAVPTSYHWEWEKMEGWIYHEK
;
A
#
# COMPACT_ATOMS: atom_id res chain seq x y z
N MET A 1 32.34 -26.60 28.58
CA MET A 1 31.28 -26.33 27.59
C MET A 1 30.32 -25.32 28.20
N ALA A 2 30.29 -24.09 27.70
CA ALA A 2 29.34 -23.09 28.18
C ALA A 2 27.93 -23.50 27.72
N LYS A 3 26.97 -23.63 28.65
CA LYS A 3 25.55 -23.73 28.30
C LYS A 3 25.19 -22.43 27.59
N GLU A 4 24.85 -22.49 26.31
CA GLU A 4 24.17 -21.38 25.65
C GLU A 4 22.85 -21.12 26.38
N SER A 5 22.82 -20.09 27.22
CA SER A 5 21.57 -19.62 27.82
C SER A 5 20.71 -19.06 26.70
N LYS A 6 19.59 -19.72 26.39
CA LYS A 6 18.60 -19.15 25.47
C LYS A 6 18.14 -17.81 26.03
N LEU A 7 18.42 -16.74 25.30
CA LEU A 7 18.14 -15.35 25.69
C LEU A 7 16.66 -14.96 25.54
N VAL A 8 15.87 -15.77 24.84
CA VAL A 8 14.45 -15.50 24.53
C VAL A 8 13.57 -16.40 25.38
N TYR A 9 12.71 -15.80 26.21
CA TYR A 9 11.79 -16.54 27.10
C TYR A 9 10.60 -17.15 26.35
N ALA A 10 9.96 -16.36 25.49
CA ALA A 10 8.81 -16.77 24.69
C ALA A 10 8.74 -15.96 23.39
N SER A 11 8.02 -16.47 22.40
CA SER A 11 7.68 -15.77 21.17
C SER A 11 6.22 -15.96 20.80
N THR A 12 5.64 -14.99 20.11
CA THR A 12 4.29 -15.08 19.55
C THR A 12 4.31 -14.54 18.12
N ILE A 13 3.29 -14.89 17.34
CA ILE A 13 3.11 -14.44 15.97
C ILE A 13 1.70 -13.86 15.87
N ILE A 14 1.57 -12.74 15.16
CA ILE A 14 0.31 -12.07 14.92
C ILE A 14 0.23 -11.66 13.44
N PRO A 15 -0.93 -11.78 12.78
CA PRO A 15 -1.13 -11.22 11.45
C PRO A 15 -0.91 -9.71 11.42
N GLN A 16 -0.20 -9.21 10.40
CA GLN A 16 0.07 -7.77 10.25
C GLN A 16 -1.21 -6.92 10.28
N PRO A 17 -2.32 -7.30 9.59
CA PRO A 17 -3.53 -6.49 9.64
C PRO A 17 -4.15 -6.42 11.03
N LEU A 18 -4.09 -7.51 11.81
CA LEU A 18 -4.57 -7.50 13.19
C LEU A 18 -3.72 -6.58 14.08
N ALA A 19 -2.41 -6.58 13.89
CA ALA A 19 -1.52 -5.66 14.60
C ALA A 19 -1.89 -4.20 14.31
N VAL A 20 -2.19 -3.85 13.06
CA VAL A 20 -2.64 -2.50 12.70
C VAL A 20 -3.94 -2.13 13.42
N ALA A 21 -4.95 -3.01 13.41
CA ALA A 21 -6.20 -2.75 14.11
C ALA A 21 -6.01 -2.54 15.62
N ILE A 22 -5.14 -3.36 16.25
CA ILE A 22 -4.77 -3.21 17.66
C ILE A 22 -4.09 -1.86 17.92
N ALA A 23 -3.17 -1.43 17.05
CA ALA A 23 -2.49 -0.15 17.19
C ALA A 23 -3.48 1.03 17.15
N HIS A 24 -4.58 0.88 16.40
CA HIS A 24 -5.65 1.86 16.28
C HIS A 24 -6.74 1.73 17.35
N LYS A 25 -6.72 0.66 18.15
CA LYS A 25 -7.77 0.32 19.12
C LYS A 25 -9.15 0.14 18.47
N GLU A 26 -9.17 -0.32 17.23
CA GLU A 26 -10.40 -0.52 16.44
C GLU A 26 -10.75 -2.01 16.43
N LEU A 27 -11.93 -2.35 16.94
CA LEU A 27 -12.39 -3.74 17.03
C LEU A 27 -13.06 -4.22 15.75
N SER A 28 -13.64 -3.32 14.96
CA SER A 28 -14.34 -3.64 13.73
C SER A 28 -13.97 -2.66 12.63
N CYS A 29 -13.14 -3.09 11.69
CA CYS A 29 -12.60 -2.23 10.64
C CYS A 29 -12.14 -3.05 9.43
N VAL A 30 -11.84 -2.39 8.32
CA VAL A 30 -11.07 -2.96 7.22
C VAL A 30 -9.66 -2.40 7.31
N VAL A 31 -8.66 -3.27 7.46
CA VAL A 31 -7.26 -2.86 7.33
C VAL A 31 -6.79 -3.10 5.91
N VAL A 32 -6.25 -2.06 5.30
CA VAL A 32 -5.53 -2.11 4.03
C VAL A 32 -4.05 -1.88 4.34
N GLU A 33 -3.26 -2.95 4.36
CA GLU A 33 -1.82 -2.90 4.60
C GLU A 33 -1.08 -3.02 3.28
N SER A 34 -0.34 -1.98 2.87
CA SER A 34 0.45 -2.00 1.64
C SER A 34 1.93 -1.83 1.89
N GLY A 35 2.64 -2.96 1.77
CA GLY A 35 4.09 -3.04 1.87
C GLY A 35 4.82 -2.83 0.53
N HIS A 36 6.04 -3.34 0.46
CA HIS A 36 6.84 -3.26 -0.76
C HIS A 36 6.32 -4.20 -1.87
N GLY A 37 6.07 -5.48 -1.58
CA GLY A 37 5.74 -6.47 -2.61
C GLY A 37 4.25 -6.82 -2.77
N ASN A 38 3.39 -6.48 -1.79
CA ASN A 38 1.95 -6.74 -1.89
C ASN A 38 1.13 -5.76 -1.04
N THR A 39 -0.18 -5.75 -1.30
CA THR A 39 -1.21 -5.09 -0.49
C THR A 39 -2.19 -6.14 0.01
N GLN A 40 -2.52 -6.10 1.29
CA GLN A 40 -3.50 -6.99 1.91
C GLN A 40 -4.69 -6.17 2.40
N VAL A 41 -5.90 -6.63 2.06
CA VAL A 41 -7.16 -6.10 2.58
C VAL A 41 -7.76 -7.15 3.49
N ALA A 42 -7.90 -6.82 4.78
CA ALA A 42 -8.42 -7.72 5.79
C ALA A 42 -9.55 -7.05 6.57
N PRO A 43 -10.79 -7.53 6.41
CA PRO A 43 -11.88 -7.20 7.32
C PRO A 43 -11.61 -7.81 8.70
N ILE A 44 -11.85 -7.02 9.74
CA ILE A 44 -11.64 -7.37 11.14
C ILE A 44 -12.95 -7.13 11.88
N SER A 45 -13.36 -8.12 12.68
CA SER A 45 -14.42 -8.02 13.66
C SER A 45 -14.01 -8.82 14.87
N ARG A 46 -13.38 -8.15 15.85
CA ARG A 46 -12.62 -8.69 16.99
C ARG A 46 -11.38 -9.49 16.60
N ALA A 47 -11.44 -10.25 15.52
CA ALA A 47 -10.35 -10.95 14.87
C ALA A 47 -10.46 -10.81 13.34
N PRO A 48 -9.39 -11.11 12.56
CA PRO A 48 -9.46 -11.11 11.11
C PRO A 48 -10.46 -12.15 10.60
N ILE A 49 -11.34 -11.75 9.68
CA ILE A 49 -12.26 -12.65 8.98
C ILE A 49 -11.46 -13.30 7.85
N ARG A 50 -10.85 -14.47 8.14
CA ARG A 50 -9.82 -15.09 7.28
C ARG A 50 -10.26 -15.31 5.84
N ASP A 51 -11.48 -15.84 5.64
CA ASP A 51 -12.01 -16.14 4.30
C ASP A 51 -12.33 -14.87 3.49
N ALA A 52 -12.46 -13.73 4.18
CA ALA A 52 -12.73 -12.43 3.58
C ALA A 52 -11.45 -11.67 3.18
N ILE A 53 -10.27 -12.18 3.50
CA ILE A 53 -9.00 -11.52 3.13
C ILE A 53 -8.81 -11.57 1.62
N VAL A 54 -8.47 -10.42 1.04
CA VAL A 54 -8.13 -10.28 -0.39
C VAL A 54 -6.75 -9.65 -0.49
N ALA A 55 -5.87 -10.24 -1.29
CA ALA A 55 -4.51 -9.75 -1.50
C ALA A 55 -4.29 -9.31 -2.94
N LEU A 56 -3.50 -8.26 -3.11
CA LEU A 56 -3.02 -7.76 -4.40
C LEU A 56 -1.56 -8.13 -4.57
N ASN A 57 -1.21 -8.59 -5.78
CA ASN A 57 0.18 -8.77 -6.20
C ASN A 57 0.80 -7.43 -6.62
N ARG A 58 0.59 -6.38 -5.82
CA ARG A 58 1.07 -5.02 -6.07
C ARG A 58 1.36 -4.31 -4.76
N GLY A 59 2.37 -3.47 -4.74
CA GLY A 59 2.82 -2.65 -3.63
C GLY A 59 3.79 -1.56 -4.12
N GLY A 60 4.76 -1.23 -3.28
CA GLY A 60 5.78 -0.23 -3.60
C GLY A 60 6.77 -0.64 -4.70
N SER A 61 6.92 -1.93 -5.01
CA SER A 61 7.77 -2.43 -6.10
C SER A 61 7.21 -2.04 -7.47
N GLU A 62 5.89 -2.07 -7.64
CA GLU A 62 5.21 -1.73 -8.89
C GLU A 62 5.34 -0.23 -9.17
N ALA A 63 5.26 0.60 -8.14
CA ALA A 63 5.54 2.03 -8.23
C ALA A 63 7.02 2.30 -8.58
N ASN A 64 7.96 1.48 -8.07
CA ASN A 64 9.36 1.57 -8.49
C ASN A 64 9.52 1.17 -9.96
N ALA A 65 8.86 0.11 -10.42
CA ALA A 65 8.95 -0.39 -11.79
C ALA A 65 8.50 0.67 -12.80
N ILE A 66 7.33 1.30 -12.59
CA ILE A 66 6.88 2.39 -13.47
C ILE A 66 7.81 3.62 -13.39
N THR A 67 8.36 3.93 -12.21
CA THR A 67 9.35 5.01 -12.06
C THR A 67 10.62 4.73 -12.86
N ALA A 68 11.10 3.48 -12.87
CA ALA A 68 12.26 3.09 -13.66
C ALA A 68 12.01 3.27 -15.17
N GLU A 69 10.82 2.91 -15.67
CA GLU A 69 10.45 3.15 -17.07
C GLU A 69 10.36 4.66 -17.39
N ILE A 70 9.77 5.47 -16.50
CA ILE A 70 9.73 6.93 -16.65
C ILE A 70 11.14 7.52 -16.73
N LEU A 71 12.08 7.03 -15.91
CA LEU A 71 13.46 7.49 -15.95
C LEU A 71 14.15 7.10 -17.25
N LYS A 72 13.89 5.91 -17.80
CA LYS A 72 14.40 5.52 -19.12
C LYS A 72 13.88 6.45 -20.21
N ASP A 73 12.59 6.79 -20.17
CA ASP A 73 11.95 7.69 -21.13
C ASP A 73 12.53 9.11 -21.09
N ALA A 74 12.81 9.60 -19.89
CA ALA A 74 13.43 10.90 -19.67
C ALA A 74 14.96 10.92 -19.92
N GLY A 75 15.54 9.85 -20.47
CA GLY A 75 16.97 9.78 -20.82
C GLY A 75 17.90 9.40 -19.66
N TYR A 76 17.37 8.98 -18.52
CA TYR A 76 18.11 8.56 -17.33
C TYR A 76 18.20 7.03 -17.19
N GLY A 77 18.29 6.32 -18.33
CA GLY A 77 18.25 4.85 -18.37
C GLY A 77 19.37 4.15 -17.58
N ASP A 78 20.56 4.74 -17.51
CA ASP A 78 21.67 4.22 -16.70
C ASP A 78 21.36 4.31 -15.20
N LEU A 79 20.77 5.42 -14.76
CA LEU A 79 20.35 5.66 -13.37
C LEU A 79 19.15 4.80 -12.97
N ALA A 80 18.29 4.44 -13.92
CA ALA A 80 17.11 3.60 -13.69
C ALA A 80 17.45 2.16 -13.27
N ARG A 81 18.72 1.74 -13.38
CA ARG A 81 19.22 0.43 -12.91
C ARG A 81 19.49 0.41 -11.41
N GLU A 82 19.64 1.57 -10.78
CA GLU A 82 19.92 1.68 -9.35
C GLU A 82 18.62 1.71 -8.54
N GLU A 83 18.18 0.57 -8.02
CA GLU A 83 16.89 0.43 -7.30
C GLU A 83 16.72 1.44 -6.16
N ASN A 84 17.81 1.71 -5.41
CA ASN A 84 17.79 2.69 -4.33
C ASN A 84 17.56 4.12 -4.83
N LEU A 85 18.11 4.47 -6.00
CA LEU A 85 17.89 5.77 -6.61
C LEU A 85 16.47 5.88 -7.15
N VAL A 86 15.98 4.85 -7.86
CA VAL A 86 14.59 4.77 -8.36
C VAL A 86 13.60 4.97 -7.21
N ARG A 87 13.81 4.29 -6.08
CA ARG A 87 12.97 4.44 -4.89
C ARG A 87 12.98 5.87 -4.36
N LYS A 88 14.16 6.51 -4.24
CA LYS A 88 14.27 7.90 -3.78
C LYS A 88 13.60 8.88 -4.75
N VAL A 89 13.75 8.67 -6.05
CA VAL A 89 13.06 9.46 -7.08
C VAL A 89 11.55 9.31 -6.89
N LYS A 90 11.02 8.08 -6.88
CA LYS A 90 9.60 7.79 -6.64
C LYS A 90 9.07 8.54 -5.41
N GLU A 91 9.74 8.40 -4.27
CA GLU A 91 9.33 9.00 -2.99
C GLU A 91 9.34 10.54 -3.01
N ASN A 92 10.13 11.18 -3.88
CA ASN A 92 10.24 12.65 -3.95
C ASN A 92 9.41 13.29 -5.06
N ILE A 93 9.21 12.60 -6.19
CA ILE A 93 8.53 13.17 -7.35
C ILE A 93 7.16 12.56 -7.64
N GLY A 94 6.89 11.33 -7.18
CA GLY A 94 5.64 10.64 -7.48
C GLY A 94 4.41 11.37 -6.92
N LEU A 95 3.32 11.35 -7.68
CA LEU A 95 2.06 11.99 -7.34
C LEU A 95 0.90 11.01 -7.46
N LEU A 96 -0.12 11.21 -6.64
CA LEU A 96 -1.38 10.46 -6.71
C LEU A 96 -2.48 11.39 -7.25
N PRO A 97 -3.01 11.14 -8.46
CA PRO A 97 -4.11 11.93 -9.02
C PRO A 97 -5.46 11.52 -8.42
N LEU A 98 -6.40 12.47 -8.29
CA LEU A 98 -7.80 12.13 -8.01
C LEU A 98 -8.40 11.35 -9.19
N GLU A 99 -8.34 11.95 -10.39
CA GLU A 99 -8.67 11.34 -11.68
C GLU A 99 -7.47 11.45 -12.62
N LEU A 100 -7.07 10.33 -13.23
CA LEU A 100 -5.82 10.28 -13.98
C LEU A 100 -5.88 11.11 -15.27
N ASP A 101 -6.94 10.99 -16.06
CA ASP A 101 -7.08 11.73 -17.33
C ASP A 101 -7.11 13.25 -17.11
N GLU A 102 -7.85 13.72 -16.10
CA GLU A 102 -7.88 15.13 -15.73
C GLU A 102 -6.50 15.65 -15.33
N ALA A 103 -5.77 14.87 -14.52
CA ALA A 103 -4.42 15.22 -14.09
C ALA A 103 -3.44 15.28 -15.26
N ILE A 104 -3.49 14.32 -16.19
CA ILE A 104 -2.67 14.31 -17.40
C ILE A 104 -2.98 15.53 -18.27
N ASN A 105 -4.26 15.83 -18.48
CA ASN A 105 -4.70 16.97 -19.29
C ASN A 105 -4.27 18.30 -18.66
N TYR A 106 -4.40 18.43 -17.34
CA TYR A 106 -3.91 19.59 -16.60
C TYR A 106 -2.40 19.76 -16.75
N ALA A 107 -1.64 18.67 -16.57
CA ALA A 107 -0.19 18.66 -16.66
C ALA A 107 0.32 19.11 -18.02
N LYS A 108 -0.31 18.63 -19.10
CA LYS A 108 0.03 19.03 -20.48
C LYS A 108 -0.25 20.50 -20.76
N ARG A 109 -1.29 21.08 -20.15
CA ARG A 109 -1.63 22.51 -20.27
C ARG A 109 -0.77 23.41 -19.38
N ASN A 110 -0.24 22.87 -18.28
CA ASN A 110 0.49 23.62 -17.25
C ASN A 110 1.83 22.96 -16.90
N PRO A 111 2.74 22.73 -17.86
CA PRO A 111 3.95 21.93 -17.66
C PRO A 111 4.86 22.47 -16.55
N GLU A 112 4.98 23.79 -16.41
CA GLU A 112 5.81 24.41 -15.36
C GLU A 112 5.28 24.17 -13.95
N GLN A 113 3.96 24.03 -13.77
CA GLN A 113 3.35 23.79 -12.44
C GLN A 113 3.53 22.34 -11.97
N VAL A 114 3.73 21.41 -12.90
CA VAL A 114 3.96 19.99 -12.62
C VAL A 114 5.43 19.60 -12.73
N ARG A 115 6.31 20.50 -13.19
CA ARG A 115 7.73 20.22 -13.40
C ARG A 115 8.38 19.70 -12.12
N ALA A 116 9.13 18.61 -12.25
CA ALA A 116 9.85 18.00 -11.15
C ALA A 116 11.33 17.87 -11.44
N VAL A 117 12.13 18.40 -10.52
CA VAL A 117 13.58 18.23 -10.52
C VAL A 117 13.97 17.57 -9.19
N TYR A 118 14.60 16.40 -9.29
CA TYR A 118 15.18 15.71 -8.15
C TYR A 118 16.71 15.83 -8.18
N GLN A 119 17.26 16.51 -7.18
CA GLN A 119 18.70 16.59 -6.95
C GLN A 119 19.13 15.39 -6.11
N VAL A 120 20.02 14.54 -6.65
CA VAL A 120 20.59 13.43 -5.89
C VAL A 120 21.48 14.01 -4.78
N PRO A 121 21.18 13.75 -3.49
CA PRO A 121 21.92 14.34 -2.37
C PRO A 121 23.42 14.00 -2.42
N GLY A 122 24.28 14.99 -2.16
CA GLY A 122 25.73 14.81 -2.14
C GLY A 122 26.40 14.68 -3.52
N THR A 123 25.65 14.84 -4.61
CA THR A 123 26.21 14.77 -5.98
C THR A 123 25.79 15.98 -6.81
N ARG A 124 26.28 16.08 -8.04
CA ARG A 124 25.81 17.07 -9.04
C ARG A 124 24.69 16.53 -9.95
N ILE A 125 24.25 15.29 -9.73
CA ILE A 125 23.26 14.63 -10.60
C ILE A 125 21.88 15.23 -10.36
N LYS A 126 21.26 15.74 -11.43
CA LYS A 126 19.89 16.26 -11.45
C LYS A 126 19.04 15.44 -12.40
N ILE A 127 17.91 14.96 -11.91
CA ILE A 127 16.88 14.31 -12.70
C ILE A 127 15.77 15.34 -12.89
N ASP A 128 15.67 15.91 -14.09
CA ASP A 128 14.61 16.83 -14.49
C ASP A 128 13.70 16.13 -15.48
N LEU A 129 12.44 15.93 -15.11
CA LEU A 129 11.50 15.25 -16.00
C LEU A 129 11.06 16.12 -17.18
N ALA A 130 11.23 17.45 -17.12
CA ALA A 130 10.84 18.38 -18.18
C ALA A 130 9.45 18.05 -18.77
N GLU A 131 9.37 17.73 -20.06
CA GLU A 131 8.12 17.36 -20.76
C GLU A 131 7.45 16.09 -20.24
N TYR A 132 8.19 15.20 -19.57
CA TYR A 132 7.67 13.97 -18.95
C TYR A 132 7.08 14.18 -17.56
N SER A 133 7.01 15.41 -17.06
CA SER A 133 6.53 15.69 -15.70
C SER A 133 5.07 15.26 -15.45
N TRP A 134 4.26 15.08 -16.49
CA TRP A 134 2.92 14.49 -16.38
C TRP A 134 2.96 13.02 -15.94
N THR A 135 4.05 12.29 -16.19
CA THR A 135 4.17 10.86 -15.82
C THR A 135 4.25 10.65 -14.31
N ARG A 136 4.51 11.70 -13.53
CA ARG A 136 4.51 11.67 -12.05
C ARG A 136 3.21 11.10 -11.49
N PHE A 137 2.07 11.35 -12.16
CA PHE A 137 0.75 10.84 -11.78
C PHE A 137 0.59 9.34 -12.01
N LEU A 138 1.31 8.77 -12.98
CA LEU A 138 1.30 7.34 -13.27
C LEU A 138 1.88 6.53 -12.11
N ILE A 139 2.86 7.10 -11.41
CA ILE A 139 3.58 6.45 -10.32
C ILE A 139 2.62 6.08 -9.19
N GLY A 140 1.81 7.04 -8.72
CA GLY A 140 0.80 6.79 -7.70
C GLY A 140 -0.38 5.99 -8.25
N GLU A 141 -0.89 6.35 -9.43
CA GLU A 141 -2.07 5.69 -9.99
C GLU A 141 -1.87 4.19 -10.20
N TYR A 142 -0.69 3.76 -10.64
CA TYR A 142 -0.42 2.35 -10.93
C TYR A 142 -0.58 1.43 -9.70
N VAL A 143 -0.37 1.97 -8.49
CA VAL A 143 -0.61 1.24 -7.23
C VAL A 143 -2.12 1.03 -7.01
N PHE A 144 -2.91 2.09 -7.18
CA PHE A 144 -4.34 2.10 -6.87
C PHE A 144 -5.19 1.46 -7.97
N ASN A 145 -4.87 1.73 -9.23
CA ASN A 145 -5.57 1.25 -10.41
C ASN A 145 -4.60 1.07 -11.60
N PRO A 146 -4.15 -0.16 -11.90
CA PRO A 146 -3.25 -0.42 -13.01
C PRO A 146 -3.96 -0.56 -14.37
N ASN A 147 -5.28 -0.38 -14.43
CA ASN A 147 -6.07 -0.74 -15.62
C ASN A 147 -6.22 0.39 -16.65
N HIS A 148 -5.67 1.57 -16.37
CA HIS A 148 -5.74 2.69 -17.30
C HIS A 148 -5.02 2.37 -18.62
N GLU A 149 -5.59 2.80 -19.74
CA GLU A 149 -5.06 2.49 -21.09
C GLU A 149 -3.63 3.01 -21.31
N VAL A 150 -3.25 4.08 -20.62
CA VAL A 150 -1.92 4.68 -20.67
C VAL A 150 -0.81 3.68 -20.34
N PHE A 151 -1.09 2.70 -19.46
CA PHE A 151 -0.13 1.67 -19.06
C PHE A 151 0.13 0.64 -20.17
N GLN A 152 -0.75 0.51 -21.16
CA GLN A 152 -0.57 -0.44 -22.27
C GLN A 152 0.70 -0.19 -23.07
N SER A 153 1.10 1.09 -23.20
CA SER A 153 2.34 1.45 -23.88
C SER A 153 3.58 0.94 -23.14
N TYR A 154 3.61 1.04 -21.81
CA TYR A 154 4.68 0.53 -20.95
C TYR A 154 4.79 -0.99 -21.03
N PHE A 155 3.65 -1.70 -21.02
CA PHE A 155 3.65 -3.17 -21.14
C PHE A 155 4.20 -3.66 -22.48
N LYS A 156 3.84 -3.00 -23.57
CA LYS A 156 4.36 -3.34 -24.91
C LYS A 156 5.88 -3.18 -25.01
N ARG A 157 6.47 -2.35 -24.15
CA ARG A 157 7.90 -2.05 -24.10
C ARG A 157 8.68 -2.95 -23.13
N GLY A 158 8.00 -3.93 -22.52
CA GLY A 158 8.64 -4.94 -21.66
C GLY A 158 8.46 -4.71 -20.16
N MET A 159 7.73 -3.68 -19.72
CA MET A 159 7.33 -3.58 -18.32
C MET A 159 6.41 -4.77 -17.97
N PRO A 160 6.71 -5.55 -16.91
CA PRO A 160 5.86 -6.67 -16.52
C PRO A 160 4.42 -6.23 -16.26
N ARG A 161 3.47 -6.94 -16.87
CA ARG A 161 2.06 -6.72 -16.61
C ARG A 161 1.72 -7.24 -15.22
N PRO A 162 0.86 -6.54 -14.45
CA PRO A 162 0.31 -7.10 -13.24
C PRO A 162 -0.44 -8.38 -13.59
N SER A 163 -0.09 -9.47 -12.91
CA SER A 163 -0.67 -10.78 -13.14
C SER A 163 -1.00 -11.44 -11.82
N ASP A 164 -2.05 -12.25 -11.86
CA ASP A 164 -2.48 -13.01 -10.70
C ASP A 164 -1.40 -14.03 -10.34
N THR A 165 -1.08 -14.12 -9.06
CA THR A 165 -0.15 -15.11 -8.52
C THR A 165 -0.86 -15.93 -7.48
N ARG A 166 -0.76 -17.25 -7.56
CA ARG A 166 -1.37 -18.17 -6.60
C ARG A 166 -0.29 -18.77 -5.71
N ILE A 167 -0.46 -18.64 -4.39
CA ILE A 167 0.40 -19.26 -3.38
C ILE A 167 -0.50 -20.10 -2.47
N GLY A 168 -0.42 -21.42 -2.60
CA GLY A 168 -1.37 -22.33 -1.97
C GLY A 168 -2.80 -22.04 -2.43
N ASP A 169 -3.69 -21.76 -1.47
CA ASP A 169 -5.09 -21.43 -1.73
C ASP A 169 -5.37 -19.93 -1.87
N ILE A 170 -4.36 -19.08 -1.66
CA ILE A 170 -4.50 -17.64 -1.75
C ILE A 170 -4.15 -17.18 -3.16
N THR A 171 -5.06 -16.43 -3.77
CA THR A 171 -4.82 -15.70 -5.02
C THR A 171 -4.48 -14.25 -4.71
N PHE A 172 -3.32 -13.81 -5.19
CA PHE A 172 -2.88 -12.42 -5.19
C PHE A 172 -3.26 -11.82 -6.54
N TYR A 173 -4.25 -10.93 -6.55
CA TYR A 173 -4.77 -10.37 -7.80
C TYR A 173 -3.81 -9.31 -8.37
N GLY A 174 -3.49 -9.44 -9.64
CA GLY A 174 -2.59 -8.53 -10.35
C GLY A 174 -3.29 -7.27 -10.83
N THR A 175 -4.49 -7.37 -11.39
CA THR A 175 -5.16 -6.25 -12.08
C THR A 175 -6.27 -5.58 -11.29
N LEU A 176 -6.72 -6.17 -10.18
CA LEU A 176 -7.84 -5.65 -9.39
C LEU A 176 -7.53 -4.26 -8.82
N ASP A 177 -8.41 -3.27 -9.00
CA ASP A 177 -8.22 -1.95 -8.40
C ASP A 177 -8.45 -1.97 -6.88
N MET A 178 -7.88 -1.01 -6.16
CA MET A 178 -7.87 -1.04 -4.69
C MET A 178 -9.26 -0.90 -4.06
N ALA A 179 -10.17 -0.14 -4.66
CA ALA A 179 -11.53 0.01 -4.15
C ALA A 179 -12.34 -1.27 -4.37
N GLU A 180 -12.21 -1.89 -5.54
CA GLU A 180 -12.79 -3.21 -5.82
C GLU A 180 -12.28 -4.29 -4.87
N THR A 181 -10.99 -4.23 -4.52
CA THR A 181 -10.37 -5.15 -3.56
C THR A 181 -11.04 -5.06 -2.19
N ILE A 182 -11.35 -3.84 -1.75
CA ILE A 182 -12.06 -3.58 -0.49
C ILE A 182 -13.49 -4.08 -0.56
N ILE A 183 -14.20 -3.77 -1.65
CA ILE A 183 -15.58 -4.23 -1.85
C ILE A 183 -15.64 -5.75 -1.81
N ARG A 184 -14.80 -6.45 -2.57
CA ARG A 184 -14.77 -7.92 -2.57
C ARG A 184 -14.43 -8.52 -1.22
N ALA A 185 -13.57 -7.87 -0.44
CA ALA A 185 -13.26 -8.32 0.92
C ALA A 185 -14.47 -8.15 1.84
N VAL A 186 -15.10 -6.97 1.82
CA VAL A 186 -16.26 -6.66 2.67
C VAL A 186 -17.49 -7.48 2.27
N GLU A 187 -17.74 -7.73 0.99
CA GLU A 187 -18.86 -8.53 0.50
C GLU A 187 -18.80 -10.01 0.89
N ARG A 188 -17.62 -10.52 1.27
CA ARG A 188 -17.46 -11.87 1.85
C ARG A 188 -17.84 -11.92 3.33
N CYS A 189 -18.09 -10.77 3.97
CA CYS A 189 -18.51 -10.68 5.35
C CYS A 189 -20.05 -10.68 5.48
N PRO A 190 -20.61 -11.03 6.65
CA PRO A 190 -22.05 -10.94 6.91
C PRO A 190 -22.60 -9.55 6.57
N VAL A 191 -23.74 -9.50 5.88
CA VAL A 191 -24.35 -8.24 5.37
C VAL A 191 -24.53 -7.19 6.47
N GLU A 192 -24.89 -7.60 7.67
CA GLU A 192 -25.07 -6.71 8.83
C GLU A 192 -23.78 -5.99 9.26
N LEU A 193 -22.62 -6.60 9.00
CA LEU A 193 -21.31 -6.05 9.36
C LEU A 193 -20.78 -5.06 8.31
N GLN A 194 -21.19 -5.21 7.05
CA GLN A 194 -20.61 -4.46 5.92
C GLN A 194 -20.70 -2.93 6.06
N PRO A 195 -21.85 -2.33 6.48
CA PRO A 195 -21.92 -0.88 6.67
C PRO A 195 -20.90 -0.36 7.67
N HIS A 196 -20.68 -1.11 8.77
CA HIS A 196 -19.69 -0.75 9.78
C HIS A 196 -18.26 -0.85 9.24
N LEU A 197 -17.96 -1.88 8.45
CA LEU A 197 -16.64 -2.07 7.83
C LEU A 197 -16.31 -0.94 6.85
N TYR A 198 -17.25 -0.55 5.98
CA TYR A 198 -17.06 0.57 5.06
C TYR A 198 -16.87 1.93 5.78
N ALA A 199 -17.52 2.11 6.92
CA ALA A 199 -17.35 3.30 7.75
C ALA A 199 -16.01 3.35 8.52
N HIS A 200 -15.23 2.27 8.52
CA HIS A 200 -13.97 2.16 9.28
C HIS A 200 -12.88 1.46 8.46
N ILE A 201 -12.33 2.17 7.48
CA ILE A 201 -11.20 1.68 6.68
C ILE A 201 -9.90 2.33 7.17
N ILE A 202 -8.89 1.53 7.47
CA ILE A 202 -7.58 1.96 7.97
C ILE A 202 -6.52 1.61 6.94
N LEU A 203 -5.81 2.61 6.46
CA LEU A 203 -4.65 2.46 5.58
C LEU A 203 -3.38 2.41 6.42
N SER A 204 -2.52 1.45 6.11
CA SER A 204 -1.24 1.26 6.77
C SER A 204 -0.19 0.73 5.78
N GLY A 205 1.09 0.92 6.10
CA GLY A 205 2.21 0.63 5.22
C GLY A 205 2.70 1.85 4.44
N GLY A 206 4.00 1.87 4.14
CA GLY A 206 4.67 3.03 3.54
C GLY A 206 4.17 3.41 2.15
N ASN A 207 3.49 2.49 1.45
CA ASN A 207 2.99 2.73 0.09
C ASN A 207 1.78 3.67 0.02
N PHE A 208 1.22 4.08 1.17
CA PHE A 208 0.13 5.05 1.26
C PHE A 208 0.58 6.47 1.63
N MET A 209 1.88 6.74 1.72
CA MET A 209 2.41 8.05 2.14
C MET A 209 2.51 9.07 0.99
N TRP A 210 1.53 9.09 0.10
CA TRP A 210 1.46 10.07 -0.99
C TRP A 210 1.09 11.45 -0.46
N LYS A 211 1.88 12.47 -0.82
CA LYS A 211 1.65 13.85 -0.39
C LYS A 211 1.13 14.68 -1.56
N PRO A 212 -0.06 15.30 -1.45
CA PRO A 212 -0.55 16.19 -2.48
C PRO A 212 0.32 17.44 -2.56
N LEU A 213 0.41 18.03 -3.76
CA LEU A 213 1.03 19.33 -3.95
C LEU A 213 0.01 20.42 -3.65
N SER A 214 0.37 21.36 -2.77
CA SER A 214 -0.49 22.47 -2.37
C SER A 214 -0.95 23.32 -3.56
N LEU A 215 -0.08 23.51 -4.56
CA LEU A 215 -0.37 24.24 -5.79
C LEU A 215 -1.32 23.50 -6.74
N LEU A 216 -1.48 22.18 -6.59
CA LEU A 216 -2.31 21.32 -7.45
C LEU A 216 -3.52 20.76 -6.70
N LYS A 217 -4.09 21.56 -5.79
CA LYS A 217 -5.26 21.16 -4.99
C LYS A 217 -6.41 20.74 -5.91
N GLY A 218 -6.97 19.57 -5.66
CA GLY A 218 -8.05 18.98 -6.47
C GLY A 218 -7.55 18.09 -7.61
N ILE A 219 -6.29 18.24 -8.04
CA ILE A 219 -5.66 17.36 -9.04
C ILE A 219 -4.86 16.27 -8.34
N THR A 220 -3.96 16.65 -7.43
CA THR A 220 -3.23 15.71 -6.57
C THR A 220 -3.94 15.54 -5.23
N VAL A 221 -3.97 14.31 -4.72
CA VAL A 221 -4.63 13.96 -3.46
C VAL A 221 -3.78 13.03 -2.61
N ASP A 222 -4.14 12.89 -1.33
CA ASP A 222 -3.61 11.83 -0.47
C ASP A 222 -4.35 10.50 -0.69
N SER A 223 -3.83 9.43 -0.09
CA SER A 223 -4.38 8.07 -0.23
C SER A 223 -5.81 7.94 0.28
N GLN A 224 -6.13 8.61 1.40
CA GLN A 224 -7.49 8.55 1.97
C GLN A 224 -8.50 9.14 1.00
N THR A 225 -8.21 10.33 0.49
CA THR A 225 -9.08 11.04 -0.44
C THR A 225 -9.26 10.26 -1.74
N LYS A 226 -8.17 9.74 -2.33
CA LYS A 226 -8.24 8.89 -3.53
C LYS A 226 -9.15 7.69 -3.32
N LEU A 227 -8.95 6.95 -2.24
CA LEU A 227 -9.67 5.72 -2.00
C LEU A 227 -11.15 5.97 -1.66
N GLN A 228 -11.45 7.00 -0.87
CA GLN A 228 -12.83 7.43 -0.63
C GLN A 228 -13.54 7.79 -1.93
N TYR A 229 -12.86 8.52 -2.82
CA TYR A 229 -13.39 8.86 -4.14
C TYR A 229 -13.66 7.61 -4.98
N MET A 230 -12.71 6.68 -5.07
CA MET A 230 -12.88 5.43 -5.82
C MET A 230 -14.03 4.56 -5.27
N LEU A 231 -14.18 4.47 -3.95
CA LEU A 231 -15.26 3.70 -3.31
C LEU A 231 -16.64 4.35 -3.57
N ARG A 232 -16.73 5.69 -3.50
CA ARG A 232 -17.96 6.43 -3.81
C ARG A 232 -18.38 6.26 -5.27
N ASN A 233 -17.42 6.27 -6.19
CA ASN A 233 -17.71 6.01 -7.62
C ASN A 233 -18.23 4.60 -7.88
N LYS A 234 -18.00 3.65 -6.96
CA LYS A 234 -18.57 2.30 -6.99
C LYS A 234 -19.90 2.19 -6.22
N GLY A 235 -20.52 3.32 -5.83
CA GLY A 235 -21.85 3.37 -5.22
C GLY A 235 -21.87 3.30 -3.70
N LEU A 236 -20.72 3.39 -3.02
CA LEU A 236 -20.66 3.38 -1.56
C LEU A 236 -20.76 4.80 -0.98
N GLU A 237 -21.84 5.10 -0.28
CA GLU A 237 -22.09 6.43 0.27
C GLU A 237 -21.34 6.69 1.59
N ASN A 238 -21.48 5.77 2.54
CA ASN A 238 -20.98 5.91 3.92
C ASN A 238 -19.58 5.30 4.08
N VAL A 239 -18.60 5.87 3.39
CA VAL A 239 -17.20 5.44 3.45
C VAL A 239 -16.31 6.42 4.20
N ASN A 240 -15.51 5.88 5.12
CA ASN A 240 -14.56 6.66 5.88
C ASN A 240 -13.21 5.93 5.94
N VAL A 241 -12.21 6.57 5.33
CA VAL A 241 -10.86 6.04 5.17
C VAL A 241 -9.91 6.91 5.97
N LYS A 242 -9.13 6.29 6.86
CA LYS A 242 -8.12 6.95 7.67
C LYS A 242 -6.75 6.35 7.35
N LEU A 243 -5.73 7.20 7.26
CA LEU A 243 -4.34 6.74 7.21
C LEU A 243 -3.79 6.68 8.63
N SER A 244 -3.04 5.62 8.93
CA SER A 244 -2.31 5.53 10.18
C SER A 244 -1.37 6.73 10.36
N ALA A 245 -1.24 7.25 11.59
CA ALA A 245 -0.38 8.42 11.85
C ALA A 245 1.08 8.16 11.46
N GLU A 246 1.54 6.92 11.65
CA GLU A 246 2.85 6.44 11.21
C GLU A 246 2.68 5.12 10.45
N PRO A 247 2.32 5.16 9.15
CA PRO A 247 1.97 3.96 8.38
C PRO A 247 3.05 2.89 8.37
N GLN A 248 4.32 3.29 8.38
CA GLN A 248 5.46 2.36 8.38
C GLN A 248 5.69 1.65 9.72
N TYR A 249 5.19 2.21 10.83
CA TYR A 249 5.42 1.68 12.18
C TYR A 249 4.17 1.08 12.83
N ALA A 250 3.01 1.19 12.18
CA ALA A 250 1.72 0.77 12.72
C ALA A 250 1.70 -0.72 13.11
N VAL A 251 2.20 -1.61 12.23
CA VAL A 251 2.32 -3.05 12.49
C VAL A 251 3.15 -3.30 13.76
N TRP A 252 4.33 -2.68 13.86
CA TRP A 252 5.22 -2.88 15.01
C TRP A 252 4.62 -2.39 16.33
N ARG A 253 3.96 -1.22 16.31
CA ARG A 253 3.22 -0.70 17.48
C ARG A 253 2.14 -1.69 17.93
N GLY A 254 1.41 -2.27 16.97
CA GLY A 254 0.42 -3.32 17.20
C GLY A 254 1.01 -4.56 17.85
N CYS A 255 2.14 -5.05 17.34
CA CYS A 255 2.83 -6.22 17.89
C CYS A 255 3.24 -6.02 19.35
N ILE A 256 3.71 -4.81 19.73
CA ILE A 256 4.07 -4.50 21.12
C ILE A 256 2.84 -4.57 22.02
N VAL A 257 1.74 -3.93 21.62
CA VAL A 257 0.51 -3.90 22.41
C VAL A 257 -0.06 -5.32 22.57
N TYR A 258 -0.06 -6.11 21.50
CA TYR A 258 -0.47 -7.51 21.53
C TYR A 258 0.42 -8.33 22.48
N GLY A 259 1.74 -8.28 22.29
CA GLY A 259 2.68 -8.99 23.15
C GLY A 259 2.65 -8.55 24.62
N TYR A 260 2.21 -7.33 24.91
CA TYR A 260 1.98 -6.87 26.27
C TYR A 260 0.67 -7.41 26.87
N ALA A 261 -0.40 -7.48 26.07
CA ALA A 261 -1.75 -7.77 26.55
C ALA A 261 -2.12 -9.27 26.57
N VAL A 262 -1.49 -10.09 25.73
CA VAL A 262 -1.82 -11.52 25.66
C VAL A 262 -1.37 -12.24 26.94
N PRO A 263 -2.29 -12.91 27.67
CA PRO A 263 -1.96 -13.61 28.90
C PRO A 263 -0.85 -14.65 28.71
N THR A 264 0.05 -14.78 29.68
CA THR A 264 1.13 -15.79 29.64
C THR A 264 0.61 -17.23 29.72
N SER A 265 -0.60 -17.44 30.22
CA SER A 265 -1.26 -18.75 30.17
C SER A 265 -1.81 -19.09 28.78
N TYR A 266 -1.81 -18.15 27.82
CA TYR A 266 -2.30 -18.38 26.47
C TYR A 266 -1.24 -19.06 25.62
N HIS A 267 -1.19 -20.39 25.69
CA HIS A 267 -0.21 -21.20 24.95
C HIS A 267 -0.51 -21.24 23.46
N TRP A 268 0.54 -21.41 22.65
CA TRP A 268 0.44 -21.48 21.19
C TRP A 268 -0.44 -22.64 20.72
N GLU A 269 -1.44 -22.33 19.90
CA GLU A 269 -2.29 -23.29 19.22
C GLU A 269 -2.04 -23.23 17.70
N TRP A 270 -1.56 -24.33 17.10
CA TRP A 270 -1.22 -24.38 15.67
C TRP A 270 -2.44 -24.24 14.74
N GLU A 271 -3.61 -24.71 15.17
CA GLU A 271 -4.84 -24.59 14.38
C GLU A 271 -5.29 -23.13 14.26
N LYS A 272 -5.15 -22.37 15.35
CA LYS A 272 -5.53 -20.96 15.41
C LYS A 272 -4.39 -20.02 15.04
N MET A 273 -3.13 -20.50 15.08
CA MET A 273 -1.92 -19.70 14.83
C MET A 273 -1.83 -18.48 15.76
N GLU A 274 -2.11 -18.68 17.05
CA GLU A 274 -2.08 -17.64 18.09
C GLU A 274 -1.62 -18.23 19.43
N GLY A 275 -1.22 -17.36 20.36
CA GLY A 275 -0.68 -17.73 21.68
C GLY A 275 0.84 -17.58 21.81
N TRP A 276 1.39 -18.03 22.92
CA TRP A 276 2.82 -17.97 23.24
C TRP A 276 3.50 -19.32 23.01
N ILE A 277 4.59 -19.30 22.23
CA ILE A 277 5.56 -20.38 22.11
C ILE A 277 6.62 -20.14 23.18
N TYR A 278 6.68 -21.01 24.17
CA TYR A 278 7.69 -20.94 25.23
C TYR A 278 8.94 -21.71 24.81
N HIS A 279 10.09 -21.06 24.96
CA HIS A 279 11.38 -21.68 24.69
C HIS A 279 11.92 -22.17 26.04
N GLU A 280 11.75 -23.46 26.33
CA GLU A 280 12.27 -24.07 27.56
C GLU A 280 13.77 -23.75 27.74
N LYS A 281 14.16 -23.55 29.01
CA LYS A 281 15.54 -23.32 29.43
C LYS A 281 16.42 -24.54 29.24
#